data_AF-A0A388QTA8-F1
#
_entry.id   AF-A0A388QTA8-F1
#
_cell.length_a   1.000
_cell.length_b   1.000
_cell.length_c   1.000
_cell.angle_alpha   90.00
_cell.angle_beta   90.00
_cell.angle_gamma   90.00
#
_symmetry.space_group_name_H-M   'P 1'
#
loop_
_entity.id
_entity.type
_entity.pdbx_description
1 polymer ?
#
loop_
_entity_poly.entity_id
_entity_poly.type
_entity_poly.pdbx_seq_one_letter_code
_entity_poly.pdbx_strand_id
1 'polypeptide(L)'
;MGSLQFEGNRMGAANPIFGTEALQRVVREASLRRGARPEANDHLLAGAWYSTATVEAAADKLREYYGQMGYLGAQVNVVRRPNLATGAIDLRFVIEEGERFSVRAIEIQGNTKTRFNVIARELALGPGEVFDLARMRVSEARLRNTQFFEEVRLTPVPTSVPGQNDLRITVKEGNTGSISFGAGYSTVEQLVGYVEYSEGNFDYTNPEGWYRGAGQKLRARVSLGSVSSSLEHSFEEPALWDRDLALGYKLERRYAGYQSTNYSVITEGVGVYARRRISGPSRGASPTTCAGSASATSPRSPRRMSSWRMVARGRFPRSPPPSSMIPGMSTTSRPRAVASP
;
A
#
# COMPACT_ATOMS: atom_id res chain seq x y z
N MET A 1 30.62 -10.35 -34.16
CA MET A 1 29.79 -9.83 -33.06
C MET A 1 30.52 -10.08 -31.75
N GLY A 2 30.38 -9.20 -30.75
CA GLY A 2 30.94 -9.43 -29.42
C GLY A 2 30.26 -10.61 -28.71
N SER A 3 31.01 -11.30 -27.86
CA SER A 3 30.57 -12.48 -27.09
C SER A 3 30.20 -12.11 -25.65
N LEU A 4 29.28 -12.90 -25.07
CA LEU A 4 28.83 -12.79 -23.68
C LEU A 4 29.15 -14.11 -22.97
N GLN A 5 30.05 -14.06 -21.98
CA GLN A 5 30.51 -15.23 -21.23
C GLN A 5 30.21 -15.08 -19.73
N PHE A 6 29.93 -16.19 -19.06
CA PHE A 6 29.74 -16.25 -17.61
C PHE A 6 30.73 -17.28 -17.04
N GLU A 7 31.51 -16.87 -16.04
CA GLU A 7 32.53 -17.68 -15.36
C GLU A 7 32.35 -17.59 -13.84
N GLY A 8 32.95 -18.52 -13.08
CA GLY A 8 32.91 -18.53 -11.61
C GLY A 8 31.63 -19.09 -10.98
N ASN A 9 30.58 -19.28 -11.77
CA ASN A 9 29.31 -19.86 -11.33
C ASN A 9 29.42 -21.37 -11.05
N ARG A 10 29.76 -21.72 -9.82
CA ARG A 10 29.87 -23.10 -9.34
C ARG A 10 28.51 -23.77 -9.22
N MET A 11 27.46 -22.98 -8.99
CA MET A 11 26.08 -23.49 -8.79
C MET A 11 25.37 -23.83 -10.10
N GLY A 12 25.78 -23.25 -11.22
CA GLY A 12 25.14 -23.43 -12.53
C GLY A 12 25.16 -24.86 -13.07
N ALA A 13 26.11 -25.69 -12.63
CA ALA A 13 26.17 -27.10 -13.00
C ALA A 13 25.19 -27.97 -12.19
N ALA A 14 24.89 -27.59 -10.95
CA ALA A 14 24.04 -28.35 -10.03
C ALA A 14 22.58 -27.91 -10.05
N ASN A 15 22.29 -26.66 -10.43
CA ASN A 15 20.95 -26.11 -10.43
C ASN A 15 20.68 -25.27 -11.70
N PRO A 16 19.71 -25.67 -12.55
CA PRO A 16 19.42 -24.99 -13.81
C PRO A 16 18.96 -23.53 -13.62
N ILE A 17 18.47 -23.17 -12.44
CA ILE A 17 18.12 -21.80 -12.08
C ILE A 17 19.36 -20.88 -12.16
N PHE A 18 20.54 -21.38 -11.80
CA PHE A 18 21.79 -20.63 -11.95
C PHE A 18 22.49 -20.94 -13.27
N GLY A 19 21.95 -21.78 -14.15
CA GLY A 19 22.61 -22.17 -15.39
C GLY A 19 22.91 -20.98 -16.31
N THR A 20 23.88 -21.13 -17.21
CA THR A 20 24.29 -20.08 -18.15
C THR A 20 23.11 -19.52 -18.96
N GLU A 21 22.16 -20.37 -19.36
CA GLU A 21 20.95 -19.92 -20.07
C GLU A 21 20.05 -19.03 -19.22
N ALA A 22 19.90 -19.34 -17.93
CA ALA A 22 19.12 -18.53 -17.00
C ALA A 22 19.78 -17.15 -16.79
N LEU A 23 21.11 -17.13 -16.63
CA LEU A 23 21.87 -15.87 -16.50
C LEU A 23 21.81 -15.03 -17.78
N GLN A 24 21.89 -15.67 -18.96
CA GLN A 24 21.67 -15.00 -20.24
C GLN A 24 20.27 -14.39 -20.33
N ARG A 25 19.24 -15.09 -19.85
CA ARG A 25 17.87 -14.59 -19.82
C ARG A 25 17.74 -13.35 -18.94
N VAL A 26 18.28 -13.39 -17.72
CA VAL A 26 18.26 -12.26 -16.76
C VAL A 26 18.87 -10.99 -17.36
N VAL A 27 19.97 -11.14 -18.11
CA VAL A 27 20.71 -10.02 -18.70
C VAL A 27 20.02 -9.47 -19.97
N ARG A 28 19.34 -10.33 -20.74
CA ARG A 28 18.64 -9.94 -21.97
C ARG A 28 17.28 -9.32 -21.72
N GLU A 29 16.56 -9.78 -20.69
CA GLU A 29 15.22 -9.32 -20.39
C GLU A 29 15.22 -7.98 -19.67
N ALA A 30 14.28 -7.11 -20.04
CA ALA A 30 13.99 -5.91 -19.26
C ALA A 30 13.49 -6.34 -17.87
N SER A 31 14.10 -5.80 -16.83
CA SER A 31 13.66 -5.96 -15.45
C SER A 31 12.31 -5.27 -15.32
N LEU A 32 11.27 -6.08 -15.13
CA LEU A 32 9.96 -5.58 -14.71
C LEU A 32 10.04 -5.27 -13.21
N ARG A 33 10.81 -4.25 -12.85
CA ARG A 33 10.76 -3.67 -11.50
C ARG A 33 9.33 -3.18 -11.29
N ARG A 34 8.64 -3.69 -10.27
CA ARG A 34 7.25 -3.32 -9.98
C ARG A 34 7.19 -1.82 -9.67
N GLY A 35 6.79 -1.01 -10.65
CA GLY A 35 6.71 0.46 -10.54
C GLY A 35 7.89 1.25 -11.11
N ALA A 36 8.96 0.61 -11.62
CA ALA A 36 10.01 1.34 -12.35
C ALA A 36 9.73 1.26 -13.86
N ARG A 37 9.91 2.38 -14.56
CA ARG A 37 10.00 2.35 -16.03
C ARG A 37 11.30 1.64 -16.39
N PRO A 38 11.31 0.70 -17.35
CA PRO A 38 12.56 0.13 -17.84
C PRO A 38 13.45 1.28 -18.29
N GLU A 39 14.62 1.42 -17.67
CA GLU A 39 15.59 2.38 -18.13
C GLU A 39 16.05 1.95 -19.53
N ALA A 40 16.36 2.89 -20.41
CA ALA A 40 16.81 2.58 -21.78
C ALA A 40 18.04 1.65 -21.80
N ASN A 41 18.78 1.55 -20.69
CA ASN A 41 19.98 0.76 -20.52
C ASN A 41 19.76 -0.61 -19.85
N ASP A 42 18.51 -1.02 -19.64
CA ASP A 42 18.21 -2.14 -18.77
C ASP A 42 18.46 -3.51 -19.46
N HIS A 43 18.47 -3.58 -20.79
CA HIS A 43 18.76 -4.81 -21.52
C HIS A 43 20.17 -4.83 -22.13
N LEU A 44 20.82 -5.99 -22.12
CA LEU A 44 22.09 -6.19 -22.81
C LEU A 44 21.93 -7.27 -23.88
N LEU A 45 21.97 -6.84 -25.15
CA LEU A 45 21.83 -7.69 -26.32
C LEU A 45 23.16 -7.79 -27.07
N ALA A 46 23.49 -8.99 -27.56
CA ALA A 46 24.66 -9.18 -28.41
C ALA A 46 24.48 -8.41 -29.73
N GLY A 47 25.50 -7.64 -30.11
CA GLY A 47 25.48 -6.80 -31.32
C GLY A 47 24.87 -5.40 -31.14
N ALA A 48 24.31 -5.08 -29.96
CA ALA A 48 23.92 -3.72 -29.63
C ALA A 48 25.13 -2.81 -29.36
N TRP A 49 24.89 -1.49 -29.36
CA TRP A 49 25.92 -0.51 -29.01
C TRP A 49 26.43 -0.74 -27.59
N TYR A 50 27.75 -0.67 -27.43
CA TYR A 50 28.36 -0.77 -26.12
C TYR A 50 28.05 0.48 -25.30
N SER A 51 27.60 0.28 -24.06
CA SER A 51 27.43 1.32 -23.06
C SER A 51 27.94 0.80 -21.72
N THR A 52 28.71 1.60 -21.00
CA THR A 52 29.15 1.22 -19.64
C THR A 52 27.95 1.05 -18.71
N ALA A 53 26.93 1.90 -18.86
CA ALA A 53 25.71 1.84 -18.06
C ALA A 53 24.91 0.56 -18.29
N THR A 54 24.82 0.04 -19.52
CA THR A 54 24.11 -1.23 -19.79
C THR A 54 24.82 -2.42 -19.18
N VAL A 55 26.15 -2.40 -19.21
CA VAL A 55 26.99 -3.46 -18.63
C VAL A 55 26.92 -3.46 -17.10
N GLU A 56 26.95 -2.29 -16.48
CA GLU A 56 26.81 -2.13 -15.04
C GLU A 56 25.40 -2.54 -14.58
N ALA A 57 24.35 -2.12 -15.29
CA ALA A 57 22.98 -2.56 -15.03
C ALA A 57 22.82 -4.10 -15.13
N ALA A 58 23.46 -4.73 -16.12
CA ALA A 58 23.47 -6.19 -16.24
C ALA A 58 24.16 -6.87 -15.04
N ALA A 59 25.29 -6.32 -14.56
CA ALA A 59 25.96 -6.84 -13.36
C ALA A 59 25.10 -6.68 -12.10
N ASP A 60 24.42 -5.55 -11.95
CA ASP A 60 23.48 -5.28 -10.86
C ASP A 60 22.31 -6.26 -10.87
N LYS A 61 21.75 -6.55 -12.05
CA LYS A 61 20.68 -7.55 -12.21
C LYS A 61 21.11 -8.94 -11.78
N LEU A 62 22.32 -9.36 -12.16
CA LEU A 62 22.86 -10.64 -11.74
C LEU A 62 23.01 -10.67 -10.22
N ARG A 63 23.59 -9.63 -9.60
CA ARG A 63 23.69 -9.53 -8.13
C ARG A 63 22.31 -9.60 -7.46
N GLU A 64 21.32 -8.92 -8.00
CA GLU A 64 19.94 -8.98 -7.50
C GLU A 64 19.32 -10.38 -7.67
N TYR A 65 19.56 -11.05 -8.79
CA TYR A 65 19.07 -12.41 -9.05
C TYR A 65 19.58 -13.40 -8.00
N TYR A 66 20.87 -13.34 -7.67
CA TYR A 66 21.45 -14.14 -6.59
C TYR A 66 20.90 -13.72 -5.22
N GLY A 67 20.73 -12.41 -4.97
CA GLY A 67 20.14 -11.87 -3.75
C GLY A 67 18.68 -12.30 -3.52
N GLN A 68 17.89 -12.52 -4.57
CA GLN A 68 16.53 -13.07 -4.47
C GLN A 68 16.51 -14.51 -3.96
N MET A 69 17.63 -15.24 -4.06
CA MET A 69 17.73 -16.63 -3.63
C MET A 69 18.47 -16.81 -2.30
N GLY A 70 18.87 -15.70 -1.67
CA GLY A 70 19.53 -15.65 -0.36
C GLY A 70 21.04 -15.45 -0.40
N TYR A 71 21.62 -15.24 -1.57
CA TYR A 71 23.06 -15.00 -1.74
C TYR A 71 23.37 -13.50 -1.67
N LEU A 72 23.36 -12.96 -0.45
CA LEU A 72 23.60 -11.52 -0.21
C LEU A 72 25.05 -11.10 -0.48
N GLY A 73 26.00 -12.02 -0.31
CA GLY A 73 27.41 -11.80 -0.56
C GLY A 73 27.83 -11.96 -2.02
N ALA A 74 26.86 -12.14 -2.94
CA ALA A 74 27.17 -12.40 -4.34
C ALA A 74 27.88 -11.20 -4.99
N GLN A 75 29.06 -11.45 -5.54
CA GLN A 75 29.84 -10.47 -6.28
C GLN A 75 29.83 -10.80 -7.77
N VAL A 76 29.72 -9.77 -8.61
CA VAL A 76 29.72 -9.92 -10.07
C VAL A 76 30.70 -8.91 -10.64
N ASN A 77 31.82 -9.42 -11.13
CA ASN A 77 32.91 -8.65 -11.73
C ASN A 77 32.83 -8.76 -13.25
N VAL A 78 32.96 -7.63 -13.96
CA VAL A 78 32.89 -7.62 -15.43
C VAL A 78 34.26 -7.38 -16.04
N VAL A 79 34.76 -8.38 -16.77
CA VAL A 79 35.98 -8.28 -17.57
C VAL A 79 35.58 -7.90 -19.00
N ARG A 80 36.12 -6.77 -19.47
CA ARG A 80 35.85 -6.20 -20.80
C ARG A 80 37.07 -6.45 -21.70
N ARG A 81 36.90 -7.15 -22.81
CA ARG A 81 37.97 -7.45 -23.77
C ARG A 81 37.64 -6.86 -25.15
N PRO A 82 38.31 -5.78 -25.57
CA PRO A 82 38.16 -5.24 -26.92
C PRO A 82 38.69 -6.24 -27.96
N ASN A 83 37.89 -6.53 -28.97
CA ASN A 83 38.26 -7.35 -30.12
C ASN A 83 38.57 -6.44 -31.31
N LEU A 84 39.85 -6.27 -31.61
CA LEU A 84 40.35 -5.38 -32.66
C LEU A 84 39.99 -5.86 -34.08
N ALA A 85 39.73 -7.16 -34.27
CA ALA A 85 39.36 -7.71 -35.58
C ALA A 85 37.90 -7.43 -35.94
N THR A 86 37.00 -7.45 -34.96
CA THR A 86 35.56 -7.23 -35.19
C THR A 86 35.08 -5.84 -34.78
N GLY A 87 35.93 -5.03 -34.13
CA GLY A 87 35.54 -3.74 -33.54
C GLY A 87 34.51 -3.86 -32.41
N ALA A 88 34.36 -5.06 -31.83
CA ALA A 88 33.35 -5.35 -30.81
C ALA A 88 34.02 -5.55 -29.45
N ILE A 89 33.25 -5.47 -28.36
CA ILE A 89 33.74 -5.75 -27.02
C ILE A 89 33.17 -7.09 -26.55
N ASP A 90 34.05 -8.01 -26.18
CA ASP A 90 33.71 -9.25 -25.52
C ASP A 90 33.53 -8.99 -24.01
N LEU A 91 32.40 -9.42 -23.47
CA LEU A 91 32.04 -9.23 -22.08
C LEU A 91 32.05 -10.57 -21.34
N ARG A 92 32.76 -10.60 -20.22
CA ARG A 92 32.85 -11.76 -19.34
C ARG A 92 32.42 -11.37 -17.93
N PHE A 93 31.37 -12.01 -17.43
CA PHE A 93 30.88 -11.84 -16.07
C PHE A 93 31.47 -12.95 -15.19
N VAL A 94 32.34 -12.57 -14.25
CA VAL A 94 32.89 -13.46 -13.24
C VAL A 94 32.04 -13.34 -11.98
N ILE A 95 31.38 -14.42 -11.59
CA ILE A 95 30.40 -14.45 -10.50
C ILE A 95 31.00 -15.24 -9.33
N GLU A 96 30.92 -14.66 -8.14
CA GLU A 96 31.22 -15.32 -6.87
C GLU A 96 29.95 -15.30 -6.02
N GLU A 97 29.32 -16.45 -5.78
CA GLU A 97 27.98 -16.49 -5.18
C GLU A 97 27.97 -16.17 -3.68
N GLY A 98 29.03 -16.54 -2.96
CA GLY A 98 29.08 -16.44 -1.50
C GLY A 98 28.16 -17.44 -0.79
N GLU A 99 27.88 -17.19 0.49
CA GLU A 99 27.01 -18.03 1.32
C GLU A 99 25.53 -17.65 1.19
N ARG A 100 24.67 -18.65 1.39
CA ARG A 100 23.21 -18.46 1.42
C ARG A 100 22.76 -18.14 2.84
N PHE A 101 22.04 -17.03 3.01
CA PHE A 101 21.56 -16.59 4.31
C PHE A 101 20.07 -16.89 4.53
N SER A 102 19.72 -17.23 5.77
CA SER A 102 18.33 -17.23 6.26
C SER A 102 18.10 -16.12 7.29
N VAL A 103 16.83 -15.73 7.46
CA VAL A 103 16.41 -14.75 8.46
C VAL A 103 16.29 -15.45 9.80
N ARG A 104 17.10 -15.07 10.79
CA ARG A 104 17.03 -15.64 12.14
C ARG A 104 15.92 -15.01 12.97
N ALA A 105 15.98 -13.69 13.12
CA ALA A 105 15.02 -12.89 13.88
C ALA A 105 14.75 -11.56 13.18
N ILE A 106 13.64 -10.93 13.57
CA ILE A 106 13.24 -9.61 13.09
C ILE A 106 13.34 -8.64 14.28
N GLU A 107 14.15 -7.61 14.13
CA GLU A 107 14.35 -6.57 15.13
C GLU A 107 13.73 -5.26 14.61
N ILE A 108 12.82 -4.66 15.37
CA ILE A 108 12.18 -3.39 15.00
C ILE A 108 12.67 -2.30 15.95
N GLN A 109 13.11 -1.18 15.38
CA GLN A 109 13.62 -0.03 16.12
C GLN A 109 12.93 1.25 15.66
N GLY A 110 12.63 2.14 16.62
CA GLY A 110 12.03 3.45 16.37
C GLY A 110 10.50 3.48 16.35
N ASN A 111 9.83 2.36 16.64
CA ASN A 111 8.39 2.31 16.81
C ASN A 111 8.00 2.69 18.26
N THR A 112 7.62 3.95 18.49
CA THR A 112 7.21 4.44 19.83
C THR A 112 5.71 4.37 20.04
N LYS A 113 4.93 4.58 18.97
CA LYS A 113 3.46 4.59 18.99
C LYS A 113 2.90 3.34 18.32
N THR A 114 3.52 2.93 17.21
CA THR A 114 3.05 1.83 16.37
C THR A 114 3.41 0.48 16.97
N ARG A 115 2.43 -0.40 17.03
CA ARG A 115 2.60 -1.74 17.59
C ARG A 115 3.47 -2.61 16.68
N PHE A 116 4.18 -3.55 17.29
CA PHE A 116 5.01 -4.53 16.58
C PHE A 116 4.21 -5.31 15.52
N ASN A 117 3.00 -5.78 15.85
CA ASN A 117 2.19 -6.60 14.95
C ASN A 117 1.76 -5.84 13.68
N VAL A 118 1.58 -4.51 13.77
CA VAL A 118 1.24 -3.64 12.63
C VAL A 118 2.38 -3.55 11.63
N ILE A 119 3.64 -3.55 12.10
CA ILE A 119 4.81 -3.57 11.23
C ILE A 119 5.04 -4.99 10.71
N ALA A 120 4.95 -5.99 11.58
CA ALA A 120 5.21 -7.39 11.25
C ALA A 120 4.26 -7.93 10.16
N ARG A 121 2.98 -7.54 10.16
CA ARG A 121 2.00 -7.99 9.14
C ARG A 121 2.28 -7.47 7.74
N GLU A 122 3.01 -6.37 7.60
CA GLU A 122 3.40 -5.81 6.30
C GLU A 122 4.61 -6.52 5.70
N LEU A 123 5.38 -7.23 6.52
CA LEU A 123 6.57 -7.93 6.08
C LEU A 123 6.21 -9.10 5.16
N ALA A 124 6.96 -9.21 4.08
CA ALA A 124 6.90 -10.32 3.16
C ALA A 124 7.87 -11.43 3.54
N LEU A 125 8.77 -11.24 4.50
CA LEU A 125 9.71 -12.24 5.03
C LEU A 125 9.45 -12.47 6.52
N GLY A 126 9.53 -13.73 6.94
CA GLY A 126 9.42 -14.12 8.34
C GLY A 126 10.70 -14.76 8.89
N PRO A 127 10.81 -14.91 10.23
CA PRO A 127 11.88 -15.69 10.84
C PRO A 127 11.89 -17.14 10.32
N GLY A 128 13.08 -17.70 10.12
CA GLY A 128 13.30 -19.06 9.60
C GLY A 128 13.23 -19.20 8.08
N GLU A 129 12.79 -18.17 7.35
CA GLU A 129 12.76 -18.21 5.89
C GLU A 129 14.13 -17.90 5.28
N VAL A 130 14.38 -18.43 4.08
CA VAL A 130 15.54 -18.02 3.28
C VAL A 130 15.41 -16.53 2.95
N PHE A 131 16.51 -15.80 3.08
CA PHE A 131 16.54 -14.39 2.73
C PHE A 131 16.23 -14.19 1.24
N ASP A 132 15.40 -13.20 0.92
CA ASP A 132 15.08 -12.84 -0.46
C ASP A 132 15.05 -11.31 -0.57
N LEU A 133 16.01 -10.76 -1.34
CA LEU A 133 16.15 -9.32 -1.53
C LEU A 133 14.89 -8.67 -2.12
N ALA A 134 14.17 -9.35 -3.03
CA ALA A 134 12.94 -8.81 -3.60
C ALA A 134 11.81 -8.78 -2.57
N ARG A 135 11.67 -9.83 -1.74
CA ARG A 135 10.68 -9.81 -0.64
C ARG A 135 11.03 -8.77 0.42
N MET A 136 12.30 -8.53 0.72
CA MET A 136 12.73 -7.44 1.61
C MET A 136 12.29 -6.07 1.06
N ARG A 137 12.58 -5.79 -0.22
CA ARG A 137 12.16 -4.55 -0.89
C ARG A 137 10.65 -4.38 -0.95
N VAL A 138 9.90 -5.47 -1.17
CA VAL A 138 8.43 -5.45 -1.10
C VAL A 138 7.94 -5.08 0.31
N SER A 139 8.60 -5.60 1.34
CA SER A 139 8.29 -5.27 2.74
C SER A 139 8.53 -3.80 3.03
N GLU A 140 9.69 -3.27 2.61
CA GLU A 140 10.02 -1.85 2.74
C GLU A 140 9.01 -0.96 2.01
N ALA A 141 8.65 -1.31 0.78
CA ALA A 141 7.66 -0.58 -0.01
C ALA A 141 6.26 -0.61 0.65
N ARG A 142 5.83 -1.75 1.20
CA ARG A 142 4.56 -1.84 1.93
C ARG A 142 4.55 -0.94 3.16
N LEU A 143 5.61 -1.01 3.97
CA LEU A 143 5.76 -0.17 5.15
C LEU A 143 5.73 1.31 4.79
N ARG A 144 6.42 1.74 3.72
CA ARG A 144 6.33 3.12 3.22
C ARG A 144 4.91 3.48 2.75
N ASN A 145 4.24 2.57 2.07
CA ASN A 145 2.87 2.77 1.59
C ASN A 145 1.81 2.81 2.71
N THR A 146 2.13 2.37 3.93
CA THR A 146 1.23 2.59 5.08
C THR A 146 1.12 4.06 5.46
N GLN A 147 2.10 4.89 5.10
CA GLN A 147 2.22 6.29 5.50
C GLN A 147 2.31 6.49 7.03
N PHE A 148 2.64 5.44 7.79
CA PHE A 148 2.87 5.53 9.24
C PHE A 148 4.25 6.05 9.59
N PHE A 149 5.17 5.96 8.64
CA PHE A 149 6.59 6.24 8.82
C PHE A 149 7.05 7.26 7.78
N GLU A 150 7.84 8.23 8.21
CA GLU A 150 8.56 9.14 7.31
C GLU A 150 9.70 8.42 6.61
N GLU A 151 10.40 7.55 7.34
CA GLU A 151 11.54 6.81 6.87
C GLU A 151 11.46 5.34 7.31
N VAL A 152 11.78 4.46 6.38
CA VAL A 152 11.85 3.01 6.60
C VAL A 152 13.14 2.51 5.97
N ARG A 153 13.97 1.83 6.76
CA ARG A 153 15.19 1.14 6.31
C ARG A 153 15.18 -0.29 6.83
N LEU A 154 15.41 -1.23 5.92
CA LEU A 154 15.60 -2.64 6.24
C LEU A 154 17.06 -3.00 5.98
N THR A 155 17.74 -3.50 7.01
CA THR A 155 19.16 -3.87 6.92
C THR A 155 19.38 -5.28 7.49
N PRO A 156 20.01 -6.19 6.74
CA PRO A 156 20.47 -7.45 7.30
C PRO A 156 21.65 -7.17 8.24
N VAL A 157 21.58 -7.70 9.47
CA VAL A 157 22.63 -7.60 10.48
C VAL A 157 23.27 -8.97 10.65
N PRO A 158 24.59 -9.10 10.48
CA PRO A 158 25.27 -10.37 10.66
C PRO A 158 25.17 -10.83 12.11
N THR A 159 24.97 -12.13 12.32
CA THR A 159 24.90 -12.72 13.65
C THR A 159 26.09 -13.63 13.92
N SER A 160 26.24 -14.11 15.15
CA SER A 160 27.27 -15.09 15.52
C SER A 160 27.03 -16.48 14.92
N VAL A 161 25.85 -16.73 14.35
CA VAL A 161 25.49 -18.01 13.72
C VAL A 161 25.79 -17.91 12.21
N PRO A 162 26.72 -18.73 11.68
CA PRO A 162 27.03 -18.76 10.25
C PRO A 162 25.78 -19.06 9.41
N GLY A 163 25.66 -18.39 8.25
CA GLY A 163 24.51 -18.55 7.35
C GLY A 163 23.19 -17.96 7.85
N GLN A 164 23.19 -17.23 8.97
CA GLN A 164 21.99 -16.60 9.53
C GLN A 164 22.20 -15.12 9.84
N ASN A 165 21.29 -14.29 9.35
CA ASN A 165 21.29 -12.85 9.61
C ASN A 165 19.97 -12.42 10.26
N ASP A 166 20.04 -11.40 11.11
CA ASP A 166 18.83 -10.73 11.61
C ASP A 166 18.37 -9.68 10.62
N LEU A 167 17.06 -9.49 10.50
CA LEU A 167 16.49 -8.40 9.73
C LEU A 167 16.16 -7.25 10.68
N ARG A 168 17.00 -6.21 10.66
CA ARG A 168 16.74 -4.97 11.40
C ARG A 168 15.89 -4.02 10.56
N ILE A 169 14.77 -3.59 11.14
CA ILE A 169 13.83 -2.63 10.58
C ILE A 169 13.94 -1.37 11.42
N THR A 170 14.60 -0.35 10.87
CA THR A 170 14.68 0.97 11.49
C THR A 170 13.62 1.86 10.87
N VAL A 171 12.70 2.36 11.69
CA VAL A 171 11.62 3.25 11.28
C VAL A 171 11.68 4.58 12.00
N LYS A 172 11.27 5.63 11.30
CA LYS A 172 10.98 6.94 11.90
C LYS A 172 9.48 7.19 11.77
N GLU A 173 8.77 7.19 12.89
CA GLU A 173 7.32 7.41 12.90
C GLU A 173 6.97 8.82 12.44
N GLY A 174 5.97 8.89 11.54
CA GLY A 174 5.44 10.15 11.01
C GLY A 174 4.11 10.53 11.65
N ASN A 175 3.59 11.69 11.24
CA ASN A 175 2.24 12.09 11.62
C ASN A 175 1.20 11.41 10.72
N THR A 176 0.36 10.58 11.32
CA THR A 176 -0.67 9.77 10.64
C THR A 176 -2.06 10.40 10.65
N GLY A 177 -2.22 11.47 11.43
CA GLY A 177 -3.45 12.22 11.57
C GLY A 177 -3.43 13.51 10.73
N SER A 178 -4.53 13.79 10.03
CA SER A 178 -4.71 15.03 9.29
C SER A 178 -6.07 15.67 9.57
N ILE A 179 -6.07 17.00 9.60
CA ILE A 179 -7.28 17.82 9.64
C ILE A 179 -7.34 18.56 8.30
N SER A 180 -8.44 18.38 7.58
CA SER A 180 -8.71 19.05 6.32
C SER A 180 -9.97 19.89 6.45
N PHE A 181 -9.97 21.08 5.89
CA PHE A 181 -11.16 21.90 5.78
C PHE A 181 -11.19 22.54 4.41
N GLY A 182 -12.39 22.83 3.91
CA GLY A 182 -12.53 23.44 2.61
C GLY A 182 -13.92 24.02 2.42
N ALA A 183 -14.03 24.96 1.48
CA ALA A 183 -15.30 25.49 1.04
C ALA A 183 -15.35 25.47 -0.49
N GLY A 184 -16.54 25.28 -1.04
CA GLY A 184 -16.79 25.25 -2.47
C GLY A 184 -18.16 25.85 -2.79
N TYR A 185 -18.32 26.28 -4.03
CA TYR A 185 -19.58 26.78 -4.55
C TYR A 185 -19.98 26.00 -5.80
N SER A 186 -21.24 25.59 -5.86
CA SER A 186 -21.81 24.90 -7.03
C SER A 186 -23.17 25.49 -7.37
N THR A 187 -23.54 25.49 -8.66
CA THR A 187 -24.87 25.93 -9.09
C THR A 187 -25.99 25.11 -8.43
N VAL A 188 -25.73 23.84 -8.12
CA VAL A 188 -26.72 22.93 -7.52
C VAL A 188 -26.69 22.97 -6.00
N GLU A 189 -25.50 22.84 -5.40
CA GLU A 189 -25.34 22.73 -3.93
C GLU A 189 -25.06 24.07 -3.25
N GLN A 190 -24.98 25.16 -4.02
CA GLN A 190 -24.62 26.50 -3.55
C GLN A 190 -23.30 26.45 -2.75
N LEU A 191 -23.18 27.28 -1.71
CA LEU A 191 -22.02 27.29 -0.82
C LEU A 191 -22.04 26.05 0.08
N VAL A 192 -20.93 25.31 0.10
CA VAL A 192 -20.69 24.15 0.96
C VAL A 192 -19.32 24.28 1.61
N GLY A 193 -19.26 24.17 2.93
CA GLY A 193 -18.04 24.00 3.70
C GLY A 193 -17.92 22.58 4.26
N TYR A 194 -16.71 22.12 4.55
CA TYR A 194 -16.49 20.89 5.29
C TYR A 194 -15.28 20.99 6.21
N VAL A 195 -15.33 20.17 7.26
CA VAL A 195 -14.21 19.86 8.15
C VAL A 195 -14.11 18.34 8.22
N GLU A 196 -12.90 17.83 8.07
CA GLU A 196 -12.59 16.40 8.05
C GLU A 196 -11.38 16.14 8.96
N TYR A 197 -11.54 15.18 9.85
CA TYR A 197 -10.45 14.58 10.61
C TYR A 197 -10.26 13.15 10.12
N SER A 198 -9.01 12.79 9.83
CA SER A 198 -8.62 11.45 9.42
C SER A 198 -7.40 11.01 10.22
N GLU A 199 -7.40 9.78 10.73
CA GLU A 199 -6.30 9.16 11.44
C GLU A 199 -6.05 7.76 10.85
N GLY A 200 -4.88 7.56 10.26
CA GLY A 200 -4.53 6.33 9.57
C GLY A 200 -3.95 5.23 10.47
N ASN A 201 -3.46 5.58 11.66
CA ASN A 201 -2.85 4.67 12.61
C ASN A 201 -3.54 4.72 13.97
N PHE A 202 -4.87 4.70 13.96
CA PHE A 202 -5.70 4.74 15.15
C PHE A 202 -5.59 3.45 15.97
N ASP A 203 -5.84 3.55 17.26
CA ASP A 203 -5.88 2.46 18.23
C ASP A 203 -6.93 2.73 19.30
N TYR A 204 -8.11 2.12 19.15
CA TYR A 204 -9.20 2.30 20.12
C TYR A 204 -8.85 1.80 21.53
N THR A 205 -7.86 0.92 21.67
CA THR A 205 -7.49 0.29 22.96
C THR A 205 -6.40 1.01 23.72
N ASN A 206 -5.77 2.04 23.13
CA ASN A 206 -4.61 2.71 23.71
C ASN A 206 -4.88 4.19 24.03
N PRO A 207 -5.64 4.50 25.11
CA PRO A 207 -5.93 5.89 25.49
C PRO A 207 -4.67 6.65 25.92
N GLU A 208 -3.70 5.98 26.56
CA GLU A 208 -2.45 6.58 27.02
C GLU A 208 -1.58 7.07 25.85
N GLY A 209 -1.58 6.33 24.73
CA GLY A 209 -0.88 6.70 23.50
C GLY A 209 -1.66 7.62 22.56
N TRP A 210 -2.62 8.40 23.07
CA TRP A 210 -3.49 9.28 22.26
C TRP A 210 -4.29 8.53 21.18
N TYR A 211 -4.68 7.28 21.46
CA TYR A 211 -5.40 6.41 20.53
C TYR A 211 -4.66 6.16 19.20
N ARG A 212 -3.34 5.99 19.26
CA ARG A 212 -2.50 5.68 18.09
C ARG A 212 -1.77 4.35 18.29
N GLY A 213 -1.60 3.61 17.20
CA GLY A 213 -0.64 2.51 17.13
C GLY A 213 -1.12 1.18 16.53
N ALA A 214 -2.42 0.94 16.36
CA ALA A 214 -2.96 -0.34 15.91
C ALA A 214 -3.18 -0.41 14.38
N GLY A 215 -2.88 0.67 13.65
CA GLY A 215 -3.08 0.75 12.21
C GLY A 215 -4.55 0.78 11.78
N GLN A 216 -5.46 1.10 12.69
CA GLN A 216 -6.89 1.28 12.37
C GLN A 216 -7.09 2.62 11.69
N LYS A 217 -8.15 2.72 10.88
CA LYS A 217 -8.48 3.95 10.18
C LYS A 217 -9.72 4.55 10.79
N LEU A 218 -9.60 5.78 11.26
CA LEU A 218 -10.71 6.59 11.75
C LEU A 218 -10.88 7.79 10.82
N ARG A 219 -12.10 8.07 10.40
CA ARG A 219 -12.43 9.25 9.62
C ARG A 219 -13.76 9.83 10.08
N ALA A 220 -13.76 11.13 10.35
CA ALA A 220 -14.95 11.90 10.66
C ALA A 220 -15.00 13.13 9.76
N ARG A 221 -16.11 13.31 9.04
CA ARG A 221 -16.31 14.43 8.13
C ARG A 221 -17.67 15.06 8.38
N VAL A 222 -17.66 16.37 8.58
CA VAL A 222 -18.86 17.20 8.66
C VAL A 222 -18.85 18.14 7.47
N SER A 223 -19.90 18.12 6.66
CA SER A 223 -20.10 19.05 5.55
C SER A 223 -21.39 19.84 5.78
N LEU A 224 -21.29 21.17 5.75
CA LEU A 224 -22.41 22.09 5.96
C LEU A 224 -22.55 22.97 4.73
N GLY A 225 -23.73 23.03 4.14
CA GLY A 225 -24.02 23.89 3.00
C GLY A 225 -25.44 24.42 3.03
N SER A 226 -25.71 25.42 2.19
CA SER A 226 -27.00 26.12 2.17
C SER A 226 -28.19 25.22 1.84
N VAL A 227 -27.97 24.20 1.00
CA VAL A 227 -29.02 23.27 0.54
C VAL A 227 -28.75 21.81 0.89
N SER A 228 -27.55 21.48 1.39
CA SER A 228 -27.21 20.12 1.80
C SER A 228 -26.27 20.12 3.00
N SER A 229 -26.43 19.14 3.87
CA SER A 229 -25.51 18.90 4.97
C SER A 229 -25.28 17.40 5.12
N SER A 230 -24.06 17.02 5.50
CA SER A 230 -23.73 15.62 5.73
C SER A 230 -22.79 15.45 6.91
N LEU A 231 -23.01 14.35 7.63
CA LEU A 231 -22.11 13.82 8.63
C LEU A 231 -21.73 12.41 8.17
N GLU A 232 -20.43 12.15 8.11
CA GLU A 232 -19.87 10.85 7.83
C GLU A 232 -18.88 10.48 8.93
N HIS A 233 -19.07 9.30 9.52
CA HIS A 233 -18.11 8.70 10.43
C HIS A 233 -17.80 7.28 9.97
N SER A 234 -16.53 6.95 9.79
CA SER A 234 -16.10 5.61 9.41
C SER A 234 -14.93 5.13 10.24
N PHE A 235 -14.98 3.86 10.60
CA PHE A 235 -13.91 3.16 11.27
C PHE A 235 -13.62 1.86 10.53
N GLU A 236 -12.33 1.52 10.38
CA GLU A 236 -11.89 0.29 9.73
C GLU A 236 -10.70 -0.33 10.49
N GLU A 237 -10.84 -1.60 10.88
CA GLU A 237 -9.74 -2.48 11.26
C GLU A 237 -9.28 -3.24 10.02
N PRO A 238 -8.12 -2.93 9.43
CA PRO A 238 -7.67 -3.54 8.18
C PRO A 238 -7.21 -5.00 8.32
N ALA A 239 -6.79 -5.45 9.51
CA ALA A 239 -6.28 -6.80 9.71
C ALA A 239 -6.85 -7.44 10.98
N LEU A 240 -8.13 -7.80 10.92
CA LEU A 240 -8.83 -8.47 12.01
C LEU A 240 -8.15 -9.82 12.33
N TRP A 241 -7.78 -10.01 13.60
CA TRP A 241 -7.04 -11.18 14.10
C TRP A 241 -5.71 -11.45 13.36
N ASP A 242 -5.02 -10.39 12.95
CA ASP A 242 -3.76 -10.46 12.20
C ASP A 242 -3.89 -11.24 10.86
N ARG A 243 -5.10 -11.24 10.29
CA ARG A 243 -5.41 -11.82 8.98
C ARG A 243 -5.69 -10.71 7.97
N ASP A 244 -5.55 -11.00 6.68
CA ASP A 244 -5.95 -10.10 5.58
C ASP A 244 -7.49 -10.06 5.45
N LEU A 245 -8.14 -9.59 6.52
CA LEU A 245 -9.58 -9.44 6.68
C LEU A 245 -9.82 -8.07 7.31
N ALA A 246 -10.25 -7.12 6.50
CA ALA A 246 -10.67 -5.82 6.96
C ALA A 246 -12.13 -5.88 7.42
N LEU A 247 -12.43 -5.31 8.58
CA LEU A 247 -13.77 -5.10 9.09
C LEU A 247 -13.97 -3.61 9.36
N GLY A 248 -15.06 -3.05 8.88
CA GLY A 248 -15.34 -1.63 9.08
C GLY A 248 -16.82 -1.33 9.15
N TYR A 249 -17.10 -0.13 9.66
CA TYR A 249 -18.44 0.44 9.62
C TYR A 249 -18.40 1.88 9.12
N LYS A 250 -19.54 2.30 8.59
CA LYS A 250 -19.79 3.66 8.11
C LYS A 250 -21.15 4.12 8.62
N LEU A 251 -21.15 5.24 9.32
CA LEU A 251 -22.33 5.98 9.72
C LEU A 251 -22.45 7.18 8.78
N GLU A 252 -23.61 7.35 8.17
CA GLU A 252 -23.88 8.48 7.29
C GLU A 252 -25.22 9.11 7.66
N ARG A 253 -25.24 10.44 7.71
CA ARG A 253 -26.45 11.23 7.78
C ARG A 253 -26.33 12.32 6.74
N ARG A 254 -27.26 12.36 5.78
CA ARG A 254 -27.28 13.33 4.70
C ARG A 254 -28.64 13.99 4.61
N TYR A 255 -28.64 15.31 4.68
CA TYR A 255 -29.76 16.14 4.29
C TYR A 255 -29.52 16.67 2.87
N ALA A 256 -30.49 16.47 1.99
CA ALA A 256 -30.48 17.01 0.63
C ALA A 256 -31.80 17.74 0.35
N GLY A 257 -31.71 19.08 0.28
CA GLY A 257 -32.81 19.97 -0.08
C GLY A 257 -32.89 20.32 -1.56
N TYR A 258 -31.90 19.92 -2.37
CA TYR A 258 -31.84 20.25 -3.81
C TYR A 258 -32.49 19.20 -4.72
N GLN A 259 -32.93 18.06 -4.18
CA GLN A 259 -33.50 16.97 -5.01
C GLN A 259 -34.92 17.27 -5.51
N SER A 260 -35.67 18.15 -4.83
CA SER A 260 -37.00 18.60 -5.27
C SER A 260 -37.42 19.87 -4.53
N THR A 261 -38.12 20.77 -5.22
CA THR A 261 -38.74 21.97 -4.60
C THR A 261 -39.83 21.62 -3.58
N ASN A 262 -40.39 20.41 -3.66
CA ASN A 262 -41.57 20.01 -2.88
C ASN A 262 -41.25 19.14 -1.66
N TYR A 263 -40.07 18.51 -1.61
CA TYR A 263 -39.69 17.63 -0.50
C TYR A 263 -38.19 17.65 -0.24
N SER A 264 -37.82 17.58 1.04
CA SER A 264 -36.45 17.35 1.47
C SER A 264 -36.24 15.88 1.80
N VAL A 265 -35.05 15.35 1.49
CA VAL A 265 -34.67 13.97 1.79
C VAL A 265 -33.65 13.98 2.91
N ILE A 266 -33.96 13.29 3.99
CA ILE A 266 -33.00 12.91 5.02
C ILE A 266 -32.69 11.43 4.80
N THR A 267 -31.41 11.12 4.59
CA THR A 267 -30.90 9.76 4.50
C THR A 267 -30.03 9.51 5.73
N GLU A 268 -30.39 8.53 6.54
CA GLU A 268 -29.60 8.03 7.65
C GLU A 268 -29.25 6.58 7.35
N GLY A 269 -27.97 6.26 7.39
CA GLY A 269 -27.44 4.99 6.93
C GLY A 269 -26.38 4.47 7.89
N VAL A 270 -26.48 3.18 8.20
CA VAL A 270 -25.43 2.43 8.88
C VAL A 270 -25.01 1.31 7.94
N GLY A 271 -23.75 1.30 7.55
CA GLY A 271 -23.14 0.24 6.76
C GLY A 271 -22.10 -0.49 7.59
N VAL A 272 -22.15 -1.81 7.58
CA VAL A 272 -21.06 -2.67 8.08
C VAL A 272 -20.54 -3.48 6.91
N TYR A 273 -19.23 -3.60 6.79
CA TYR A 273 -18.61 -4.33 5.71
C TYR A 273 -17.40 -5.13 6.17
N ALA A 274 -17.16 -6.24 5.48
CA ALA A 274 -15.92 -6.99 5.57
C ALA A 274 -15.28 -7.04 4.18
N ARG A 275 -13.96 -6.84 4.10
CA ARG A 275 -13.19 -6.96 2.86
C ARG A 275 -12.04 -7.93 3.08
N ARG A 276 -11.87 -8.86 2.14
CA ARG A 276 -10.74 -9.79 2.12
C ARG A 276 -10.10 -9.74 0.75
N ARG A 277 -8.77 -9.69 0.71
CA ARG A 277 -8.02 -9.81 -0.54
C ARG A 277 -8.07 -11.26 -1.02
N ILE A 278 -8.55 -11.48 -2.25
CA ILE A 278 -8.68 -12.81 -2.85
C ILE A 278 -7.38 -13.24 -3.57
N SER A 279 -6.58 -12.27 -4.00
CA SER A 279 -5.24 -12.48 -4.56
C SER A 279 -4.17 -11.80 -3.69
N GLY A 280 -3.63 -12.56 -2.74
CA GLY A 280 -2.41 -12.19 -2.01
C GLY A 280 -1.16 -12.71 -2.72
N PRO A 281 0.03 -12.13 -2.49
CA PRO A 281 1.27 -12.78 -2.91
C PRO A 281 1.38 -14.12 -2.21
N SER A 282 1.69 -15.17 -2.97
CA SER A 282 1.95 -16.50 -2.43
C SER A 282 2.98 -16.39 -1.31
N ARG A 283 2.56 -16.65 -0.06
CA ARG A 283 3.52 -17.09 0.97
C ARG A 283 4.21 -18.31 0.38
N GLY A 284 5.54 -18.28 0.33
CA GLY A 284 6.34 -19.24 -0.43
C GLY A 284 5.89 -20.67 -0.18
N ALA A 285 5.17 -21.25 -1.15
CA ALA A 285 5.12 -22.68 -1.27
C ALA A 285 6.46 -23.07 -1.90
N SER A 286 7.26 -23.83 -1.17
CA SER A 286 8.41 -24.56 -1.70
C SER A 286 8.04 -25.19 -3.04
N PRO A 287 8.89 -25.16 -4.08
CA PRO A 287 8.57 -25.77 -5.35
C PRO A 287 8.66 -27.29 -5.18
N THR A 288 7.60 -27.93 -4.69
CA THR A 288 7.42 -29.35 -4.92
C THR A 288 6.87 -29.51 -6.32
N THR A 289 7.76 -29.96 -7.19
CA THR A 289 7.54 -30.56 -8.50
C THR A 289 6.09 -30.92 -8.78
N CYS A 290 5.47 -30.22 -9.73
CA CYS A 290 4.38 -30.79 -10.51
C CYS A 290 4.72 -30.58 -11.98
N ALA A 291 5.42 -31.57 -12.53
CA ALA A 291 5.39 -31.84 -13.96
C ALA A 291 3.95 -32.23 -14.34
N GLY A 292 3.42 -31.62 -15.39
CA GLY A 292 2.07 -31.87 -15.85
C GLY A 292 1.70 -30.95 -16.99
N SER A 293 2.08 -31.35 -18.20
CA SER A 293 1.66 -30.77 -19.48
C SER A 293 0.14 -30.55 -19.55
N ALA A 294 -0.29 -29.32 -19.86
CA ALA A 294 -1.62 -29.09 -20.40
C ALA A 294 -1.63 -27.80 -21.25
N SER A 295 -1.64 -28.01 -22.56
CA SER A 295 -2.09 -27.05 -23.57
C SER A 295 -3.59 -26.77 -23.41
N ALA A 296 -4.01 -25.51 -23.28
CA ALA A 296 -5.36 -25.07 -23.63
C ALA A 296 -5.47 -23.54 -23.75
N THR A 297 -5.51 -23.09 -25.00
CA THR A 297 -6.42 -22.10 -25.60
C THR A 297 -7.28 -21.23 -24.67
N SER A 298 -7.12 -19.91 -24.79
CA SER A 298 -8.02 -18.90 -24.22
C SER A 298 -9.43 -18.96 -24.83
N PRO A 299 -10.46 -18.52 -24.09
CA PRO A 299 -11.08 -17.29 -24.55
C PRO A 299 -11.41 -16.28 -23.43
N ARG A 300 -11.27 -15.00 -23.80
CA ARG A 300 -11.78 -13.84 -23.06
C ARG A 300 -13.28 -13.98 -22.82
N SER A 301 -13.72 -13.73 -21.59
CA SER A 301 -15.09 -13.28 -21.30
C SER A 301 -15.04 -12.14 -20.26
N PRO A 302 -15.86 -11.09 -20.39
CA PRO A 302 -15.92 -10.00 -19.43
C PRO A 302 -16.85 -10.42 -18.28
N ARG A 303 -16.33 -10.64 -17.08
CA ARG A 303 -17.15 -11.04 -15.94
C ARG A 303 -17.59 -9.84 -15.10
N ARG A 304 -18.91 -9.71 -15.04
CA ARG A 304 -19.73 -8.78 -14.26
C ARG A 304 -19.24 -8.64 -12.81
N MET A 305 -19.14 -7.38 -12.38
CA MET A 305 -19.18 -6.99 -10.98
C MET A 305 -20.56 -7.33 -10.40
N SER A 306 -20.61 -8.09 -9.32
CA SER A 306 -21.79 -8.16 -8.46
C SER A 306 -21.49 -7.39 -7.19
N SER A 307 -21.95 -6.13 -7.12
CA SER A 307 -22.06 -5.40 -5.86
C SER A 307 -23.34 -5.84 -5.16
N TRP A 308 -23.25 -6.24 -3.90
CA TRP A 308 -24.42 -6.35 -3.03
C TRP A 308 -24.45 -5.11 -2.16
N ARG A 309 -25.36 -4.19 -2.48
CA ARG A 309 -25.62 -2.97 -1.71
C ARG A 309 -26.97 -3.15 -1.03
N MET A 310 -26.98 -3.56 0.23
CA MET A 310 -28.21 -3.63 1.01
C MET A 310 -28.50 -2.22 1.53
N VAL A 311 -29.51 -1.56 0.95
CA VAL A 311 -30.01 -0.25 1.38
C VAL A 311 -31.36 -0.49 2.05
N ALA A 312 -31.41 -0.46 3.37
CA ALA A 312 -32.68 -0.41 4.08
C ALA A 312 -33.24 1.02 3.98
N ARG A 313 -34.31 1.22 3.20
CA ARG A 313 -35.08 2.48 3.19
C ARG A 313 -36.32 2.33 4.06
N GLY A 314 -36.31 2.94 5.25
CA GLY A 314 -37.53 3.14 6.02
C GLY A 314 -38.26 4.40 5.54
N ARG A 315 -39.51 4.30 5.10
CA ARG A 315 -40.42 5.44 4.91
C ARG A 315 -41.38 5.50 6.10
N PHE A 316 -41.36 6.58 6.86
CA PHE A 316 -42.42 6.94 7.80
C PHE A 316 -43.16 8.18 7.29
N PRO A 317 -44.50 8.23 7.29
CA PRO A 317 -45.24 9.46 7.05
C PRO A 317 -45.21 10.36 8.31
N ARG A 318 -45.10 11.67 8.11
CA ARG A 318 -45.05 12.68 9.18
C ARG A 318 -46.45 13.08 9.67
N SER A 319 -46.52 13.39 10.95
CA SER A 319 -47.51 14.27 11.61
C SER A 319 -47.39 15.73 11.13
N PRO A 320 -48.48 16.53 11.17
CA PRO A 320 -48.48 17.90 10.64
C PRO A 320 -47.83 18.91 11.60
N PRO A 321 -47.36 20.07 11.09
CA PRO A 321 -46.73 21.12 11.92
C PRO A 321 -47.77 21.91 12.74
N PRO A 322 -47.35 22.56 13.85
CA PRO A 322 -48.25 23.35 14.69
C PRO A 322 -48.65 24.66 13.99
N SER A 323 -49.93 25.00 14.10
CA SER A 323 -50.56 26.22 13.60
C SER A 323 -50.01 27.48 14.28
N SER A 324 -49.59 28.46 13.50
CA SER A 324 -49.25 29.81 13.97
C SER A 324 -50.50 30.55 14.47
N MET A 325 -50.54 30.86 15.77
CA MET A 325 -51.50 31.80 16.37
C MET A 325 -51.17 33.24 15.95
N ILE A 326 -52.16 33.91 15.37
CA ILE A 326 -52.18 35.36 15.14
C ILE A 326 -52.62 36.01 16.48
N PRO A 327 -51.89 36.99 17.04
CA PRO A 327 -52.37 37.71 18.22
C PRO A 327 -53.35 38.82 17.81
N GLY A 328 -54.56 38.75 18.36
CA GLY A 328 -55.56 39.80 18.26
C GLY A 328 -55.15 41.05 19.05
N MET A 329 -55.35 42.21 18.42
CA MET A 329 -55.19 43.52 19.03
C MET A 329 -56.27 43.72 20.10
N SER A 330 -55.87 43.98 21.33
CA SER A 330 -56.71 44.64 22.34
C SER A 330 -55.99 45.88 22.86
N THR A 331 -56.54 47.03 22.49
CA THR A 331 -56.19 48.34 23.04
C THR A 331 -56.76 48.45 24.45
N THR A 332 -55.90 48.57 25.45
CA THR A 332 -56.28 49.00 26.80
C THR A 332 -55.39 50.16 27.20
N SER A 333 -56.02 51.31 27.36
CA SER A 333 -55.44 52.58 27.80
C SER A 333 -54.94 52.46 29.25
N ARG A 334 -53.70 52.92 29.50
CA ARG A 334 -53.17 53.20 30.85
C ARG A 334 -53.36 54.68 31.18
N PRO A 335 -53.68 55.04 32.44
CA PRO A 335 -53.61 56.42 32.90
C PRO A 335 -52.16 56.80 33.23
N ARG A 336 -51.86 58.08 33.03
CA ARG A 336 -50.56 58.74 33.22
C ARG A 336 -50.49 59.24 34.67
N ALA A 337 -49.55 58.70 35.45
CA ALA A 337 -49.16 59.29 36.74
C ALA A 337 -47.86 60.07 36.54
N VAL A 338 -47.91 61.37 36.83
CA VAL A 338 -46.76 62.29 36.90
C VAL A 338 -46.79 62.88 38.31
N ALA A 339 -45.68 62.72 39.03
CA ALA A 339 -45.33 63.41 40.27
C ALA A 339 -43.85 63.04 40.52
N SER A 340 -42.90 63.93 40.79
CA SER A 340 -42.88 65.39 40.96
C SER A 340 -41.42 65.84 40.74
N PRO A 341 -40.97 66.95 41.33
CA PRO A 341 -40.24 66.78 42.59
C PRO A 341 -41.05 67.17 43.82
#